data_AF-A0A8T7KQY9-F1
#
_entry.id   AF-A0A8T7KQY9-F1
#
_cell.length_a   1.000
_cell.length_b   1.000
_cell.length_c   1.000
_cell.angle_alpha   90.00
_cell.angle_beta   90.00
_cell.angle_gamma   90.00
#
_symmetry.space_group_name_H-M   'P 1'
#
loop_
_entity.id
_entity.type
_entity.pdbx_description
1 polymer ?
#
loop_
_entity_poly.entity_id
_entity_poly.type
_entity_poly.pdbx_seq_one_letter_code
_entity_poly.pdbx_strand_id
1 'polypeptide(L)'
;MELLSDFLSWAWARHHNVLSWYIRPMFLLPYIYFAYKRSGKGLAFTIVALLTSIFWFPAPETIDPMVEQFLQAERDYLLGAWTFGKVLLTLTVPAFFYFLALAFWKRSWWWGLAVINLAALGKIAWSVAEGGESGWAVLVPAVIGMLVCDAAVYFGVSFVNRRKAQAA
;
A
#
# COMPACT_ATOMS: atom_id res chain seq x y z
N MET A 1 26.75 4.98 13.43
CA MET A 1 25.68 4.11 13.97
C MET A 1 24.58 4.94 14.62
N GLU A 2 24.93 5.98 15.39
CA GLU A 2 23.95 6.91 15.99
C GLU A 2 23.00 7.57 14.97
N LEU A 3 23.52 8.14 13.88
CA LEU A 3 22.66 8.77 12.86
C LEU A 3 21.58 7.84 12.28
N LEU A 4 21.86 6.54 12.15
CA LEU A 4 20.91 5.57 11.62
C LEU A 4 19.87 5.21 12.69
N SER A 5 20.28 4.99 13.94
CA SER A 5 19.34 4.74 15.04
C SER A 5 18.44 5.95 15.31
N ASP A 6 18.99 7.16 15.20
CA ASP A 6 18.26 8.41 15.37
C ASP A 6 17.22 8.58 14.26
N PHE A 7 17.60 8.31 13.01
CA PHE A 7 16.67 8.33 11.89
C PHE A 7 15.55 7.29 12.04
N LEU A 8 15.89 6.05 12.42
CA LEU A 8 14.91 4.97 12.58
C LEU A 8 13.94 5.24 13.74
N SER A 9 14.43 5.77 14.87
CA SER A 9 13.56 6.16 16.00
C SER A 9 12.67 7.35 15.64
N TRP A 10 13.20 8.34 14.92
CA TRP A 10 12.46 9.48 14.39
C TRP A 10 11.35 9.07 13.41
N ALA A 11 11.64 8.12 12.53
CA ALA A 11 10.68 7.56 11.57
C ALA A 11 9.62 6.71 12.27
N TRP A 12 10.04 5.90 13.25
CA TRP A 12 9.14 5.08 14.07
C TRP A 12 8.10 5.92 14.81
N ALA A 13 8.53 7.01 15.46
CA ALA A 13 7.61 7.92 16.15
C ALA A 13 6.55 8.51 15.20
N ARG A 14 6.92 8.80 13.95
CA ARG A 14 6.00 9.32 12.93
C ARG A 14 5.08 8.27 12.33
N HIS A 15 5.51 7.02 12.33
CA HIS A 15 4.72 5.92 11.77
C HIS A 15 3.41 5.66 12.52
N HIS A 16 3.32 6.11 13.79
CA HIS A 16 2.09 6.09 14.60
C HIS A 16 1.02 7.05 14.06
N ASN A 17 1.38 7.96 13.16
CA ASN A 17 0.40 8.83 12.52
C ASN A 17 -0.34 8.08 11.40
N VAL A 18 -1.60 7.72 11.68
CA VAL A 18 -2.48 6.97 10.76
C VAL A 18 -2.74 7.67 9.43
N LEU A 19 -2.50 8.98 9.30
CA LEU A 19 -2.56 9.67 8.01
C LEU A 19 -1.59 9.07 6.98
N SER A 20 -0.44 8.58 7.45
CA SER A 20 0.49 7.83 6.61
C SER A 20 -0.14 6.54 6.07
N TRP A 21 -1.07 5.91 6.81
CA TRP A 21 -1.74 4.68 6.37
C TRP A 21 -2.79 4.97 5.30
N TYR A 22 -3.48 6.12 5.38
CA TYR A 22 -4.45 6.55 4.37
C TYR A 22 -3.81 7.00 3.06
N ILE A 23 -2.65 7.68 3.10
CA ILE A 23 -2.00 8.14 1.87
C ILE A 23 -1.34 7.00 1.10
N ARG A 24 -0.92 5.92 1.78
CA ARG A 24 -0.19 4.80 1.17
C ARG A 24 -0.96 4.15 0.00
N PRO A 25 -2.25 3.77 0.15
CA PRO A 25 -3.04 3.28 -0.97
C PRO A 25 -3.18 4.29 -2.12
N MET A 26 -3.13 5.60 -1.85
CA MET A 26 -3.27 6.62 -2.89
C MET A 26 -2.10 6.60 -3.89
N PHE A 27 -0.92 6.10 -3.49
CA PHE A 27 0.20 5.92 -4.42
C PHE A 27 -0.04 4.85 -5.47
N LEU A 28 -1.04 3.98 -5.30
CA LEU A 28 -1.46 3.07 -6.35
C LEU A 28 -1.99 3.82 -7.58
N LEU A 29 -2.62 4.99 -7.40
CA LEU A 29 -3.15 5.78 -8.53
C LEU A 29 -2.06 6.26 -9.50
N PRO A 30 -1.01 7.00 -9.06
CA PRO A 30 0.09 7.35 -9.95
C PRO A 30 0.87 6.11 -10.41
N TYR A 31 0.97 5.06 -9.59
CA TYR A 31 1.61 3.80 -10.01
C TYR A 31 0.88 3.17 -11.21
N ILE A 32 -0.44 3.04 -11.13
CA ILE A 32 -1.33 2.56 -12.18
C ILE A 32 -1.21 3.44 -13.44
N TYR A 33 -1.20 4.75 -13.28
CA TYR A 33 -1.02 5.69 -14.39
C TYR A 33 0.33 5.48 -15.10
N PHE A 34 1.42 5.39 -14.35
CA PHE A 34 2.75 5.17 -14.94
C PHE A 34 2.91 3.77 -15.53
N ALA A 35 2.27 2.74 -14.95
CA ALA A 35 2.19 1.40 -15.52
C ALA A 35 1.47 1.42 -16.87
N TYR A 36 0.33 2.11 -16.94
CA TYR A 36 -0.43 2.30 -18.19
C TYR A 36 0.41 3.00 -19.27
N LYS A 37 1.22 3.99 -18.88
CA LYS A 37 2.15 4.73 -19.75
C LYS A 37 3.47 3.99 -20.01
N ARG A 38 3.69 2.83 -19.39
CA ARG A 38 4.94 2.04 -19.44
C ARG A 38 6.18 2.84 -19.05
N SER A 39 6.06 3.73 -18.07
CA SER A 39 7.15 4.57 -17.58
C SER A 39 7.86 3.94 -16.38
N GLY A 40 8.99 3.27 -16.60
CA GLY A 40 9.78 2.67 -15.51
C GLY A 40 10.24 3.68 -14.46
N LYS A 41 10.62 4.90 -14.88
CA LYS A 41 10.99 5.99 -13.96
C LYS A 41 9.83 6.41 -13.07
N GLY A 42 8.61 6.47 -13.64
CA GLY A 42 7.40 6.80 -12.88
C GLY A 42 7.01 5.71 -11.87
N LEU A 43 7.18 4.43 -12.24
CA LEU A 43 7.02 3.31 -11.32
C LEU A 43 8.02 3.39 -10.16
N ALA A 44 9.30 3.61 -10.46
CA ALA A 44 10.33 3.73 -9.42
C ALA A 44 10.05 4.91 -8.47
N PHE A 45 9.70 6.07 -9.03
CA PHE A 45 9.35 7.26 -8.24
C PHE A 45 8.18 7.00 -7.29
N THR A 46 7.11 6.37 -7.77
CA THR A 46 5.93 6.07 -6.95
C THR A 46 6.23 5.05 -5.85
N ILE A 47 7.09 4.06 -6.10
CA ILE A 47 7.57 3.13 -5.06
C ILE A 47 8.40 3.87 -4.00
N VAL A 48 9.32 4.75 -4.40
CA VAL A 48 10.11 5.55 -3.44
C VAL A 48 9.21 6.46 -2.60
N ALA A 49 8.22 7.10 -3.23
CA ALA A 49 7.25 7.92 -2.50
C ALA A 49 6.45 7.08 -1.49
N LEU A 50 5.99 5.89 -1.90
CA LEU A 50 5.30 4.96 -1.01
C LEU A 50 6.18 4.53 0.17
N LEU A 51 7.43 4.12 -0.08
CA LEU A 51 8.34 3.65 0.96
C LEU A 51 8.70 4.75 1.97
N THR A 52 8.83 6.00 1.51
CA THR A 52 9.17 7.13 2.39
C THR A 52 7.94 7.71 3.10
N SER A 53 6.72 7.46 2.62
CA SER A 53 5.48 8.03 3.16
C SER A 53 5.19 7.70 4.64
N ILE A 54 5.84 6.66 5.19
CA ILE A 54 5.70 6.24 6.59
C ILE A 54 6.07 7.36 7.59
N PHE A 55 6.91 8.31 7.19
CA PHE A 55 7.43 9.38 8.04
C PHE A 55 7.15 10.79 7.52
N TRP A 56 6.23 10.95 6.55
CA TRP A 56 5.90 12.28 6.00
C TRP A 56 5.09 13.14 6.95
N PHE A 57 4.32 12.52 7.84
CA PHE A 57 3.48 13.21 8.82
C PHE A 57 4.20 13.35 10.16
N PRO A 58 3.92 14.41 10.95
CA PRO A 58 4.51 14.57 12.27
C PRO A 58 4.09 13.44 13.21
N ALA A 59 4.91 13.18 14.24
CA ALA A 59 4.53 12.27 15.31
C ALA A 59 3.25 12.80 15.99
N PRO A 60 2.27 11.94 16.28
CA PRO A 60 1.03 12.39 16.90
C PRO A 60 1.27 12.87 18.32
N GLU A 61 0.50 13.86 18.78
CA GLU A 61 0.56 14.34 20.17
C GLU A 61 0.07 13.28 21.16
N THR A 62 -0.90 12.47 20.74
CA THR A 62 -1.45 11.34 21.49
C THR A 62 -1.36 10.07 20.67
N ILE A 63 -0.76 9.02 21.23
CA ILE A 63 -0.66 7.72 20.58
C ILE A 63 -1.91 6.90 20.91
N ASP A 64 -2.60 6.42 19.86
CA ASP A 64 -3.69 5.46 20.01
C ASP A 64 -3.11 4.09 20.44
N PRO A 65 -3.53 3.51 21.58
CA PRO A 65 -3.03 2.23 22.06
C PRO A 65 -3.19 1.10 21.03
N MET A 66 -4.23 1.14 20.20
CA MET A 66 -4.44 0.11 19.17
C MET A 66 -3.43 0.23 18.04
N VAL A 67 -3.10 1.45 17.65
CA VAL A 67 -2.06 1.72 16.66
C VAL A 67 -0.70 1.29 17.17
N GLU A 68 -0.37 1.63 18.43
CA GLU A 68 0.91 1.24 19.03
C GLU A 68 1.05 -0.27 19.12
N GLN A 69 0.04 -0.98 19.63
CA GLN A 69 0.06 -2.44 19.72
C GLN A 69 0.22 -3.10 18.35
N PHE A 70 -0.49 -2.61 17.34
CA PHE A 70 -0.38 -3.14 15.98
C PHE A 70 1.01 -2.93 15.39
N LEU A 71 1.56 -1.72 15.56
CA LEU A 71 2.89 -1.41 15.05
C LEU A 71 3.95 -2.26 15.76
N GLN A 72 3.86 -2.46 17.07
CA GLN A 72 4.76 -3.36 17.79
C GLN A 72 4.67 -4.79 17.26
N ALA A 73 3.46 -5.31 17.03
CA ALA A 73 3.28 -6.63 16.41
C ALA A 73 3.92 -6.70 15.01
N GLU A 74 3.75 -5.67 14.17
CA GLU A 74 4.39 -5.61 12.85
C GLU A 74 5.93 -5.58 12.98
N ARG A 75 6.46 -4.83 13.95
CA ARG A 75 7.90 -4.77 14.22
C ARG A 75 8.45 -6.11 14.71
N ASP A 76 7.78 -6.75 15.64
CA ASP A 76 8.17 -8.06 16.19
C ASP A 76 8.11 -9.13 15.09
N TYR A 77 7.06 -9.12 14.27
CA TYR A 77 6.98 -9.97 13.09
C TYR A 77 8.17 -9.75 12.16
N LEU A 78 8.51 -8.50 11.82
CA LEU A 78 9.59 -8.17 10.89
C LEU A 78 10.97 -8.57 11.43
N LEU A 79 11.24 -8.31 12.71
CA LEU A 79 12.52 -8.61 13.37
C LEU A 79 12.64 -10.06 13.84
N GLY A 80 11.53 -10.78 13.95
CA GLY A 80 11.49 -12.20 14.30
C GLY A 80 12.11 -13.11 13.24
N ALA A 81 12.15 -14.41 13.55
CA ALA A 81 12.78 -15.42 12.72
C ALA A 81 12.21 -15.48 11.29
N TRP A 82 13.10 -15.57 10.30
CA TRP A 82 12.73 -15.69 8.88
C TRP A 82 12.47 -17.15 8.51
N THR A 83 11.22 -17.58 8.69
CA THR A 83 10.77 -18.89 8.20
C THR A 83 10.52 -18.86 6.69
N PHE A 84 10.47 -20.04 6.08
CA PHE A 84 10.09 -20.17 4.67
C PHE A 84 8.73 -19.53 4.37
N GLY A 85 7.75 -19.69 5.26
CA GLY A 85 6.43 -19.06 5.13
C GLY A 85 6.50 -17.52 5.13
N LYS A 86 7.27 -16.92 6.04
CA LYS A 86 7.49 -15.47 6.09
C LYS A 86 8.17 -14.93 4.83
N VAL A 87 9.11 -15.69 4.25
CA VAL A 87 9.72 -15.36 2.95
C VAL A 87 8.67 -15.34 1.84
N LEU A 88 7.87 -16.41 1.71
CA LEU A 88 6.82 -16.48 0.69
C LEU A 88 5.80 -15.34 0.82
N LEU A 89 5.38 -15.04 2.05
CA LEU A 89 4.47 -13.94 2.33
C LEU A 89 5.11 -12.59 2.02
N THR A 90 6.39 -12.39 2.32
CA THR A 90 7.10 -11.14 1.97
C THR A 90 7.19 -10.97 0.45
N LEU A 91 7.36 -12.05 -0.31
CA LEU A 91 7.40 -12.03 -1.78
C LEU A 91 6.06 -11.66 -2.41
N THR A 92 4.92 -11.73 -1.69
CA THR A 92 3.64 -11.27 -2.23
C THR A 92 3.63 -9.75 -2.43
N VAL A 93 4.44 -8.99 -1.69
CA VAL A 93 4.54 -7.53 -1.84
C VAL A 93 5.14 -7.13 -3.20
N PRO A 94 6.35 -7.58 -3.60
CA PRO A 94 6.86 -7.29 -4.94
C PRO A 94 6.01 -7.94 -6.04
N ALA A 95 5.44 -9.13 -5.79
CA ALA A 95 4.53 -9.77 -6.75
C ALA A 95 3.28 -8.92 -7.01
N PHE A 96 2.69 -8.33 -5.97
CA PHE A 96 1.57 -7.40 -6.10
C PHE A 96 1.89 -6.24 -7.05
N PHE A 97 3.01 -5.54 -6.83
CA PHE A 97 3.41 -4.44 -7.71
C PHE A 97 3.65 -4.90 -9.14
N TYR A 98 4.33 -6.04 -9.32
CA TYR A 98 4.57 -6.63 -10.63
C TYR A 98 3.27 -6.93 -11.38
N PHE A 99 2.33 -7.65 -10.75
CA PHE A 99 1.06 -8.01 -11.38
C PHE A 99 0.16 -6.80 -11.62
N LEU A 100 0.16 -5.81 -10.72
CA LEU A 100 -0.56 -4.57 -10.92
C LEU A 100 -0.01 -3.80 -12.13
N ALA A 101 1.32 -3.67 -12.23
CA ALA A 101 1.94 -3.04 -13.39
C ALA A 101 1.64 -3.79 -14.69
N LEU A 102 1.71 -5.12 -14.67
CA LEU A 102 1.41 -5.97 -15.82
C LEU A 102 -0.05 -5.85 -16.28
N ALA A 103 -1.00 -5.81 -15.34
CA ALA A 103 -2.42 -5.65 -15.64
C ALA A 103 -2.68 -4.37 -16.45
N PHE A 104 -2.16 -3.22 -15.99
CA PHE A 104 -2.35 -1.94 -16.67
C PHE A 104 -1.45 -1.75 -17.89
N TRP A 105 -0.29 -2.39 -17.96
CA TRP A 105 0.51 -2.49 -19.18
C TRP A 105 -0.28 -3.20 -20.29
N LYS A 106 -0.94 -4.32 -19.95
CA LYS A 106 -1.80 -5.13 -20.84
C LYS A 106 -3.20 -4.53 -21.04
N ARG A 107 -3.51 -3.40 -20.39
CA ARG A 107 -4.80 -2.71 -20.48
C ARG A 107 -5.99 -3.55 -19.96
N SER A 108 -5.72 -4.52 -19.09
CA SER A 108 -6.74 -5.34 -18.42
C SER A 108 -7.12 -4.73 -17.09
N TRP A 109 -8.19 -3.93 -17.10
CA TRP A 109 -8.65 -3.25 -15.89
C TRP A 109 -9.29 -4.21 -14.88
N TRP A 110 -10.00 -5.26 -15.33
CA TRP A 110 -10.52 -6.31 -14.46
C TRP A 110 -9.41 -7.02 -13.67
N TRP A 111 -8.29 -7.30 -14.33
CA TRP A 111 -7.11 -7.86 -13.65
C TRP A 111 -6.56 -6.87 -12.62
N GLY A 112 -6.49 -5.59 -12.97
CA GLY A 112 -6.09 -4.53 -12.03
C GLY A 112 -6.96 -4.50 -10.77
N LEU A 113 -8.29 -4.50 -10.93
CA LEU A 113 -9.23 -4.53 -9.80
C LEU A 113 -9.05 -5.78 -8.94
N ALA A 114 -8.89 -6.96 -9.55
CA ALA A 114 -8.67 -8.20 -8.83
C ALA A 114 -7.39 -8.13 -7.97
N VAL A 115 -6.29 -7.61 -8.52
CA VAL A 115 -5.01 -7.46 -7.80
C VAL A 115 -5.13 -6.48 -6.63
N ILE A 116 -5.82 -5.35 -6.82
CA ILE A 116 -6.06 -4.35 -5.75
C ILE A 116 -6.87 -4.96 -4.61
N ASN A 117 -7.99 -5.63 -4.94
CA ASN A 117 -8.88 -6.23 -3.94
C ASN A 117 -8.19 -7.36 -3.18
N LEU A 118 -7.48 -8.25 -3.88
CA LEU A 118 -6.72 -9.33 -3.23
C LEU A 118 -5.64 -8.79 -2.29
N ALA A 119 -4.95 -7.72 -2.65
CA ALA A 119 -3.94 -7.10 -1.79
C ALA A 119 -4.54 -6.43 -0.55
N ALA A 120 -5.66 -5.73 -0.69
CA ALA A 120 -6.36 -5.11 0.42
C ALA A 120 -6.86 -6.17 1.42
N LEU A 121 -7.55 -7.20 0.92
CA LEU A 121 -8.02 -8.32 1.74
C LEU A 121 -6.87 -9.08 2.39
N GLY A 122 -5.80 -9.35 1.64
CA GLY A 122 -4.60 -9.99 2.15
C GLY A 122 -3.93 -9.20 3.27
N LYS A 123 -3.83 -7.86 3.12
CA LYS A 123 -3.26 -6.99 4.17
C LYS A 123 -4.15 -6.97 5.41
N ILE A 124 -5.48 -6.92 5.27
CA ILE A 124 -6.41 -6.99 6.41
C ILE A 124 -6.28 -8.33 7.13
N ALA A 125 -6.36 -9.44 6.39
CA ALA A 125 -6.27 -10.80 6.94
C ALA A 125 -4.94 -11.02 7.69
N TRP A 126 -3.83 -10.60 7.09
CA TRP A 126 -2.52 -10.66 7.74
C TRP A 126 -2.46 -9.77 8.99
N SER A 127 -3.01 -8.56 8.93
CA SER A 127 -2.98 -7.62 10.06
C SER A 127 -3.75 -8.17 11.26
N VAL A 128 -4.91 -8.80 11.04
CA VAL A 128 -5.69 -9.45 12.10
C VAL A 128 -5.01 -10.73 12.60
N ALA A 129 -4.39 -11.51 11.72
CA ALA A 129 -3.70 -12.74 12.09
C ALA A 129 -2.49 -12.48 13.01
N GLU A 130 -1.69 -11.45 12.71
CA GLU A 130 -0.49 -11.12 13.50
C GLU A 130 -0.77 -10.14 14.64
N GLY A 131 -1.66 -9.17 14.43
CA GLY A 131 -1.96 -8.10 15.40
C GLY A 131 -3.15 -8.40 16.32
N GLY A 132 -3.88 -9.49 16.12
CA GLY A 132 -5.10 -9.79 16.87
C GLY A 132 -6.13 -8.65 16.77
N GLU A 133 -6.63 -8.17 17.91
CA GLU A 133 -7.60 -7.06 17.95
C GLU A 133 -7.04 -5.76 17.37
N SER A 134 -5.76 -5.47 17.63
CA SER A 134 -5.08 -4.28 17.10
C SER A 134 -4.99 -4.27 15.57
N GLY A 135 -5.00 -5.45 14.95
CA GLY A 135 -4.98 -5.62 13.50
C GLY A 135 -6.15 -4.95 12.78
N TRP A 136 -7.27 -4.76 13.46
CA TRP A 136 -8.44 -4.07 12.91
C TRP A 136 -8.21 -2.57 12.68
N ALA A 137 -7.18 -1.95 13.29
CA ALA A 137 -6.82 -0.56 13.05
C ALA A 137 -6.49 -0.27 11.56
N VAL A 138 -6.06 -1.29 10.81
CA VAL A 138 -5.75 -1.18 9.37
C VAL A 138 -6.99 -1.27 8.48
N LEU A 139 -8.13 -1.76 9.01
CA LEU A 139 -9.33 -2.02 8.21
C LEU A 139 -9.82 -0.78 7.47
N VAL A 140 -10.02 0.32 8.20
CA VAL A 140 -10.59 1.55 7.62
C VAL A 140 -9.65 2.14 6.55
N PRO A 141 -8.34 2.34 6.80
CA PRO A 141 -7.41 2.76 5.75
C PRO A 141 -7.38 1.82 4.54
N ALA A 142 -7.40 0.51 4.76
CA ALA A 142 -7.34 -0.48 3.67
C ALA A 142 -8.60 -0.45 2.80
N VAL A 143 -9.79 -0.43 3.41
CA VAL A 143 -11.07 -0.39 2.70
C VAL A 143 -11.25 0.93 1.95
N ILE A 144 -10.97 2.07 2.59
CA ILE A 144 -11.06 3.37 1.92
C ILE A 144 -10.07 3.43 0.75
N GLY A 145 -8.83 2.99 0.96
CA GLY A 145 -7.82 2.91 -0.09
C GLY A 145 -8.26 2.07 -1.28
N MET A 146 -8.80 0.88 -1.01
CA MET A 146 -9.33 -0.03 -2.02
C MET A 146 -10.47 0.61 -2.82
N LEU A 147 -11.49 1.15 -2.14
CA LEU A 147 -12.65 1.76 -2.79
C LEU A 147 -12.26 2.95 -3.67
N VAL A 148 -11.35 3.80 -3.21
CA VAL A 148 -10.85 4.94 -4.00
C VAL A 148 -10.08 4.46 -5.23
N CYS A 149 -9.23 3.45 -5.08
CA CYS A 149 -8.48 2.88 -6.21
C CYS A 149 -9.41 2.25 -7.25
N ASP A 150 -10.38 1.46 -6.80
CA ASP A 150 -11.35 0.81 -7.69
C ASP A 150 -12.22 1.83 -8.42
N ALA A 151 -12.70 2.86 -7.71
CA ALA A 151 -13.45 3.96 -8.31
C ALA A 151 -12.61 4.69 -9.36
N ALA A 152 -11.36 5.02 -9.05
CA ALA A 152 -10.47 5.70 -9.99
C ALA A 152 -10.20 4.87 -11.25
N VAL A 153 -10.01 3.54 -11.10
CA VAL A 153 -9.86 2.62 -12.24
C VAL A 153 -11.14 2.58 -13.06
N TYR A 154 -12.30 2.42 -12.43
CA TYR A 154 -13.59 2.38 -13.10
C TYR A 154 -13.88 3.65 -13.90
N PHE A 155 -13.70 4.83 -13.29
CA PHE A 155 -13.91 6.11 -13.96
C PHE A 155 -12.89 6.35 -15.07
N GLY A 156 -11.62 5.98 -14.85
CA GLY A 156 -10.56 6.07 -15.87
C GLY A 156 -10.88 5.24 -17.11
N VAL A 157 -11.35 4.00 -16.93
CA VAL A 157 -11.78 3.12 -18.04
C VAL A 157 -13.00 3.69 -18.74
N SER A 158 -14.00 4.13 -17.97
CA SER A 158 -15.24 4.71 -18.50
C SER A 158 -14.96 5.95 -19.36
N PHE A 159 -14.06 6.83 -18.92
CA PHE A 159 -13.64 8.00 -19.67
C PHE A 159 -12.95 7.64 -20.99
N VAL A 160 -12.02 6.69 -20.97
CA VAL A 160 -11.31 6.24 -22.18
C VAL A 160 -12.28 5.60 -23.19
N ASN A 161 -13.23 4.78 -22.72
CA ASN A 161 -14.21 4.14 -23.58
C ASN A 161 -15.16 5.15 -24.23
N ARG A 162 -15.63 6.15 -23.47
CA ARG A 162 -16.47 7.25 -24.01
C ARG A 162 -15.75 8.03 -25.10
N ARG A 163 -14.47 8.37 -24.90
CA ARG A 163 -13.68 9.10 -25.92
C ARG A 163 -13.46 8.30 -27.20
N LYS A 164 -13.28 6.98 -27.10
CA LYS A 164 -13.19 6.12 -28.28
C LYS A 164 -14.51 6.06 -29.05
N ALA A 165 -15.64 5.96 -28.36
CA ALA A 165 -16.96 5.95 -28.98
C ALA A 165 -17.32 7.27 -29.68
N GLN A 166 -16.82 8.40 -29.18
CA GLN A 166 -17.01 9.72 -29.81
C GLN A 166 -16.08 9.98 -31.02
N ALA A 167 -15.00 9.20 -31.15
CA ALA A 167 -14.01 9.35 -32.21
C ALA A 167 -14.17 8.32 -33.35
N ALA A 168 -15.16 7.43 -33.23
CA ALA A 168 -15.56 6.43 -34.22
C ALA A 168 -16.84 6.90 -34.92
#